data_AF-A0A645HGU0-F1
#
_entry.id   AF-A0A645HGU0-F1
#
_cell.length_a   1.000
_cell.length_b   1.000
_cell.length_c   1.000
_cell.angle_alpha   90.00
_cell.angle_beta   90.00
_cell.angle_gamma   90.00
#
_symmetry.space_group_name_H-M   'P 1'
#
loop_
_entity.id
_entity.type
_entity.pdbx_description
1 polymer ?
#
loop_
_entity_poly.entity_id
_entity_poly.type
_entity_poly.pdbx_seq_one_letter_code
_entity_poly.pdbx_strand_id
1 'polypeptide(L)' 'MIYPPVDELCKNGCNRYILCIATSKCARKITEKYAPPANAKNSDEIVKSHHAILEEKPLVTAINKLYNNEYRIVIPDINV' A
#
# COMPACT_ATOMS: atom_id res chain seq x y z
N MET A 1 9.18 -0.18 13.88
CA MET A 1 9.52 1.05 13.13
C MET A 1 9.32 0.78 11.65
N ILE A 2 8.88 1.78 10.88
CA ILE A 2 8.71 1.66 9.44
C ILE A 2 10.11 1.71 8.80
N TYR A 3 10.41 0.74 7.95
CA TYR A 3 11.63 0.70 7.14
C TYR A 3 11.21 0.60 5.67
N PRO A 4 11.83 1.38 4.75
CA PRO A 4 12.84 2.42 4.99
C PRO A 4 12.28 3.62 5.77
N PRO A 5 13.16 4.46 6.38
CA PRO A 5 12.73 5.64 7.11
C PRO A 5 12.01 6.64 6.19
N VAL A 6 11.12 7.44 6.77
CA VAL A 6 10.27 8.38 6.02
C VAL A 6 11.10 9.35 5.17
N ASP A 7 12.23 9.82 5.68
CA ASP A 7 13.08 10.76 4.95
C ASP A 7 13.71 10.12 3.71
N GLU A 8 13.96 8.81 3.71
CA GLU A 8 14.40 8.08 2.51
C GLU A 8 13.28 7.90 1.49
N LEU A 9 12.07 7.59 1.97
CA LEU A 9 10.88 7.51 1.11
C LEU A 9 10.52 8.87 0.48
N CYS A 10 10.87 9.95 1.16
CA CYS A 10 10.63 11.33 0.73
C CYS A 10 11.79 11.94 -0.08
N LYS A 11 12.88 11.22 -0.37
CA LYS A 11 14.10 11.75 -1.04
C LYS A 11 13.84 12.52 -2.34
N ASN A 12 12.70 12.30 -3.01
CA ASN A 12 12.28 12.99 -4.23
C ASN A 12 11.37 14.22 -3.99
N GLY A 13 11.42 14.84 -2.79
CA GLY A 13 10.62 16.04 -2.48
C GLY A 13 9.14 15.76 -2.22
N CYS A 14 8.77 14.50 -1.97
CA CYS A 14 7.38 14.15 -1.66
C CYS A 14 7.00 14.62 -0.26
N ASN A 15 5.90 15.38 -0.14
CA ASN A 15 5.31 15.71 1.15
C ASN A 15 4.91 14.42 1.91
N ARG A 16 5.18 14.35 3.22
CA ARG A 16 4.84 13.21 4.10
C ARG A 16 3.35 12.83 4.04
N TYR A 17 2.46 13.80 3.87
CA TYR A 17 1.02 13.55 3.71
C TYR A 17 0.71 12.86 2.38
N ILE A 18 1.36 13.28 1.30
CA ILE A 18 1.22 12.67 -0.03
C ILE A 18 1.74 11.24 0.00
N LEU A 19 2.87 11.00 0.66
CA LEU A 19 3.41 9.65 0.86
C LEU A 19 2.41 8.76 1.60
N CYS A 20 1.77 9.27 2.66
CA CYS A 20 0.75 8.53 3.42
C CYS A 20 -0.46 8.15 2.53
N ILE A 21 -0.95 9.10 1.73
CA ILE A 21 -2.06 8.87 0.80
C ILE A 21 -1.67 7.85 -0.28
N ALA A 22 -0.48 8.00 -0.86
CA ALA A 22 0.00 7.07 -1.89
C ALA A 22 0.17 5.65 -1.34
N THR A 23 0.78 5.53 -0.15
CA THR A 23 1.01 4.24 0.52
C THR A 23 -0.31 3.56 0.85
N SER A 24 -1.28 4.29 1.40
CA SER A 24 -2.61 3.73 1.74
C SER A 24 -3.38 3.30 0.49
N LYS A 25 -3.33 4.06 -0.61
CA LYS A 25 -3.91 3.64 -1.90
C LYS A 25 -3.25 2.38 -2.45
N CYS A 26 -1.92 2.29 -2.40
CA CYS A 26 -1.18 1.11 -2.84
C CYS A 26 -1.52 -0.12 -1.98
N ALA A 27 -1.57 0.04 -0.66
CA ALA A 27 -1.94 -1.03 0.26
C ALA A 27 -3.35 -1.55 -0.02
N ARG A 28 -4.32 -0.65 -0.27
CA ARG A 28 -5.69 -1.04 -0.65
C ARG A 28 -5.72 -1.87 -1.93
N LYS A 29 -4.99 -1.44 -2.96
CA LYS A 29 -4.88 -2.18 -4.23
C LYS A 29 -4.26 -3.57 -4.04
N ILE A 30 -3.30 -3.71 -3.13
CA ILE A 30 -2.71 -5.00 -2.77
C ILE A 30 -3.77 -5.88 -2.10
N THR A 31 -4.50 -5.36 -1.11
CA THR A 31 -5.57 -6.11 -0.44
C THR A 31 -6.69 -6.51 -1.39
N GLU A 32 -7.10 -5.63 -2.31
CA GLU A 32 -8.15 -5.93 -3.31
C GLU A 32 -7.78 -7.11 -4.22
N LYS A 33 -6.48 -7.31 -4.53
CA LYS A 33 -6.05 -8.50 -5.30
C LYS A 33 -6.24 -9.82 -4.55
N TYR A 34 -6.26 -9.75 -3.23
CA TYR A 34 -6.39 -10.91 -2.34
C TYR A 34 -7.75 -10.96 -1.67
N ALA A 35 -8.70 -10.12 -2.11
CA ALA A 35 -10.05 -10.14 -1.62
C ALA A 35 -10.63 -11.55 -1.86
N PRO A 36 -11.25 -12.15 -0.84
CA PRO A 36 -11.91 -13.43 -0.99
C PRO A 36 -13.03 -13.30 -2.03
N PRO A 37 -13.39 -14.40 -2.70
CA PRO A 37 -14.55 -14.42 -3.58
C PRO A 37 -15.80 -13.94 -2.81
N ALA A 38 -16.72 -13.28 -3.50
CA ALA A 38 -17.97 -12.72 -2.95
C ALA A 38 -18.86 -13.73 -2.19
N ASN A 39 -18.54 -15.02 -2.29
CA ASN A 39 -19.22 -16.13 -1.65
C ASN A 39 -18.70 -16.44 -0.23
N ALA A 40 -17.68 -15.74 0.25
CA ALA A 40 -17.16 -15.91 1.61
C ALA A 40 -18.16 -15.35 2.64
N LYS A 41 -18.88 -16.23 3.32
CA LYS A 41 -20.00 -15.87 4.20
C LYS A 41 -19.58 -15.45 5.61
N ASN A 42 -18.34 -15.74 6.01
CA ASN A 42 -17.85 -15.53 7.38
C ASN A 42 -16.62 -14.61 7.39
N SER A 43 -16.69 -13.52 8.15
CA SER A 43 -15.60 -12.54 8.28
C SER A 43 -14.27 -13.14 8.74
N ASP A 44 -14.31 -14.19 9.56
CA ASP A 44 -13.13 -14.82 10.12
C ASP A 44 -12.35 -15.67 9.10
N GLU A 45 -13.05 -16.31 8.16
CA GLU A 45 -12.40 -17.05 7.05
C GLU A 45 -11.77 -16.08 6.04
N ILE A 46 -12.35 -14.90 5.88
CA ILE A 46 -11.82 -13.82 5.04
C ILE A 46 -10.51 -13.29 5.62
N VAL A 47 -10.44 -13.05 6.92
CA VAL A 47 -9.23 -12.56 7.59
C VAL A 47 -8.12 -13.63 7.57
N LYS A 48 -8.46 -14.90 7.82
CA LYS A 48 -7.50 -16.02 7.73
C LYS A 48 -6.97 -16.24 6.32
N SER A 49 -7.83 -16.20 5.31
CA SER A 49 -7.39 -16.36 3.91
C SER A 49 -6.50 -15.20 3.46
N HIS A 50 -6.84 -13.95 3.79
CA HIS A 50 -5.96 -12.81 3.50
C HIS A 50 -4.59 -12.94 4.17
N HIS A 51 -4.53 -13.31 5.44
CA HIS A 51 -3.27 -13.50 6.16
C HIS A 51 -2.46 -14.72 5.67
N ALA A 52 -3.12 -15.75 5.16
CA ALA A 52 -2.45 -16.92 4.61
C ALA A 52 -1.84 -16.65 3.21
N ILE A 53 -2.43 -15.73 2.44
CA ILE A 53 -1.95 -15.37 1.10
C ILE A 53 -0.86 -14.28 1.15
N LEU A 54 -0.92 -13.40 2.15
CA LEU A 54 0.03 -12.30 2.32
C LEU A 54 1.09 -12.65 3.35
N GLU A 55 2.30 -13.01 2.89
CA GLU A 55 3.47 -13.23 3.77
C GLU A 55 3.83 -11.96 4.57
N GLU A 56 3.60 -10.78 4.00
CA GLU A 56 3.84 -9.49 4.62
C GLU A 56 2.56 -8.64 4.69
N LYS A 57 2.51 -7.74 5.68
CA LYS A 57 1.42 -6.76 5.78
C LYS A 57 1.35 -5.93 4.47
N PRO A 58 0.17 -5.72 3.88
CA PRO A 58 0.01 -4.96 2.63
C PRO A 58 0.67 -3.58 2.64
N LEU A 59 0.69 -2.95 3.81
CA LEU A 59 1.33 -1.66 4.05
C LEU A 59 2.87 -1.72 3.88
N VAL A 60 3.51 -2.79 4.36
CA VAL A 60 4.96 -3.01 4.22
C VAL A 60 5.30 -3.25 2.75
N THR A 61 4.54 -4.11 2.09
CA THR A 61 4.70 -4.36 0.65
C THR A 61 4.50 -3.10 -0.18
N ALA A 62 3.51 -2.25 0.15
CA ALA A 62 3.29 -0.97 -0.52
C ALA A 62 4.49 -0.02 -0.37
N ILE A 63 5.05 0.08 0.84
CA ILE A 63 6.21 0.92 1.13
C ILE A 63 7.44 0.42 0.34
N ASN A 64 7.68 -0.89 0.33
CA ASN A 64 8.78 -1.49 -0.42
C ASN A 64 8.65 -1.22 -1.93
N LYS A 65 7.43 -1.36 -2.48
CA LYS A 65 7.18 -1.06 -3.91
C LYS A 65 7.41 0.40 -4.27
N LEU A 66 7.05 1.33 -3.38
CA LEU A 66 7.33 2.75 -3.56
C LEU A 66 8.84 3.02 -3.48
N TYR A 67 9.53 2.42 -2.51
CA TYR A 67 10.97 2.58 -2.33
C TYR A 67 11.78 2.03 -3.52
N ASN A 68 11.40 0.85 -4.03
CA ASN A 68 12.04 0.19 -5.16
C ASN A 68 11.70 0.81 -6.52
N ASN A 69 10.96 1.94 -6.55
CA ASN A 69 10.45 2.59 -7.76
C ASN A 69 9.53 1.71 -8.63
N GLU A 70 8.94 0.63 -8.09
CA GLU A 70 7.90 -0.14 -8.79
C GLU A 70 6.60 0.67 -8.91
N TYR A 71 6.34 1.54 -7.92
CA TYR A 71 5.26 2.53 -7.95
C TYR A 71 5.82 3.94 -7.88
N ARG A 72 5.18 4.83 -8.64
CA ARG A 72 5.52 6.26 -8.68
C ARG A 72 4.30 7.09 -8.30
N ILE A 73 4.52 8.09 -7.45
CA ILE A 73 3.53 9.10 -7.11
C ILE A 73 3.52 10.14 -8.22
N VAL A 74 2.38 10.33 -8.87
CA VAL A 74 2.16 11.37 -9.88
C VAL A 74 1.08 12.31 -9.33
N ILE A 75 1.43 13.57 -9.15
CA ILE A 75 0.49 14.63 -8.79
C ILE A 75 0.22 15.38 -10.09
N PRO A 76 -1.02 15.39 -10.59
CA PRO A 76 -1.35 16.21 -11.74
C PRO A 76 -1.28 17.68 -11.34
N ASP A 77 -0.66 18.52 -12.18
CA ASP A 77 -0.73 19.96 -12.03
C ASP A 77 -2.18 20.40 -12.22
N ILE A 78 -2.78 20.93 -11.15
CA ILE A 78 -4.09 21.53 -11.22
C ILE A 78 -3.85 22.94 -11.77
N ASN A 79 -3.95 23.11 -13.09
CA ASN A 79 -4.13 24.44 -13.68
C ASN A 79 -5.49 24.95 -13.21
N VAL A 80 -5.49 25.74 -12.13
CA VAL A 80 -6.63 26.53 -11.66
C VAL A 80 -6.68 27.84 -12.41
#